data_AF-A0A1J7IKQ6-F1
#
_entry.id   AF-A0A1J7IKQ6-F1
#
_cell.length_a   1.000
_cell.length_b   1.000
_cell.length_c   1.000
_cell.angle_alpha   90.00
_cell.angle_beta   90.00
_cell.angle_gamma   90.00
#
_symmetry.space_group_name_H-M   'P 1'
#
loop_
_entity.id
_entity.type
_entity.pdbx_description
1 polymer ?
#
loop_
_entity_poly.entity_id
_entity_poly.type
_entity_poly.pdbx_seq_one_letter_code
_entity_poly.pdbx_strand_id
1 'polypeptide(L)'
;MIDHLDIERTEYLALLTQECKWKADSASERMIAKMARFPWEIQYMEAETRMYQVLEGRGIAPEFLGHIHEAGRVIGFLLEKVPDGRNAEPADLDICEAALRRFHALGFVHGDCNKYNFIIRLDGQVVLIDFDKAKTCADPALMEAEIASLEGQLAETTGRGGGLMPFDEGVSDRESGEYTPDVLHSVVIRGPFQAAMSNV
;
A
#
# COMPACT_ATOMS: atom_id res chain seq x y z
N MET A 1 6.53 17.98 -8.28
CA MET A 1 5.55 17.59 -9.31
C MET A 1 6.29 16.72 -10.30
N ILE A 2 5.72 15.57 -10.64
CA ILE A 2 6.34 14.53 -11.46
C ILE A 2 5.45 14.31 -12.68
N ASP A 3 6.00 14.40 -13.89
CA ASP A 3 5.23 14.12 -15.10
C ASP A 3 5.01 12.61 -15.21
N HIS A 4 3.78 12.19 -15.48
CA HIS A 4 3.47 10.78 -15.73
C HIS A 4 4.28 10.20 -16.91
N LEU A 5 4.75 11.05 -17.83
CA LEU A 5 5.60 10.64 -18.95
C LEU A 5 7.04 10.32 -18.52
N ASP A 6 7.49 10.74 -17.35
CA ASP A 6 8.85 10.50 -16.85
C ASP A 6 9.01 9.12 -16.19
N ILE A 7 7.89 8.47 -15.86
CA ILE A 7 7.87 7.17 -15.18
C ILE A 7 7.32 6.07 -16.10
N GLU A 8 7.91 4.88 -16.02
CA GLU A 8 7.37 3.68 -16.68
C GLU A 8 6.94 2.63 -15.68
N ARG A 9 5.78 2.03 -15.95
CA ARG A 9 5.22 0.94 -15.16
C ARG A 9 6.05 -0.32 -15.36
N THR A 10 6.43 -0.96 -14.27
CA THR A 10 7.11 -2.26 -14.27
C THR A 10 6.15 -3.38 -13.90
N GLU A 11 5.23 -3.15 -12.96
CA GLU A 11 4.27 -4.17 -12.50
C GLU A 11 2.94 -3.54 -12.07
N TYR A 12 1.83 -4.27 -12.26
CA TYR A 12 0.55 -3.93 -11.63
C TYR A 12 0.44 -4.61 -10.27
N LEU A 13 0.25 -3.83 -9.21
CA LEU A 13 0.15 -4.34 -7.84
C LEU A 13 -1.32 -4.41 -7.39
N ALA A 14 -2.11 -3.39 -7.74
CA ALA A 14 -3.53 -3.31 -7.51
C ALA A 14 -4.20 -2.41 -8.57
N LEU A 15 -5.51 -2.20 -8.44
CA LEU A 15 -6.32 -1.46 -9.41
C LEU A 15 -5.79 -0.04 -9.71
N LEU A 16 -5.33 0.66 -8.68
CA LEU A 16 -4.81 2.02 -8.73
C LEU A 16 -3.31 2.08 -8.39
N THR A 17 -2.71 0.95 -8.04
CA THR A 17 -1.35 0.88 -7.53
C THR A 17 -0.46 0.10 -8.48
N GLN A 18 0.67 0.68 -8.84
CA GLN A 18 1.62 0.03 -9.72
C GLN A 18 3.05 0.29 -9.25
N GLU A 19 3.93 -0.66 -9.53
CA GLU A 19 5.36 -0.43 -9.46
C GLU A 19 5.79 0.35 -10.71
N CYS A 20 6.67 1.31 -10.52
CA CYS A 20 7.27 2.07 -11.61
C CYS A 20 8.74 2.40 -11.33
N LYS A 21 9.41 2.94 -12.35
CA LYS A 21 10.76 3.48 -12.28
C LYS A 21 10.89 4.69 -13.20
N TRP A 22 11.98 5.44 -13.08
CA TRP A 22 12.26 6.54 -13.99
C TRP A 22 12.62 6.01 -15.39
N LYS A 23 12.01 6.56 -16.45
CA LYS A 23 12.32 6.16 -17.85
C LYS A 23 13.74 6.50 -18.26
N ALA A 24 14.22 7.64 -17.81
CA ALA A 24 15.54 8.16 -18.19
C ALA A 24 16.69 7.34 -17.60
N ASP A 25 16.43 6.53 -16.58
CA ASP A 25 17.45 5.75 -15.88
C ASP A 25 16.96 4.31 -15.64
N SER A 26 17.49 3.38 -16.45
CA SER A 26 17.18 1.95 -16.31
C SER A 26 17.62 1.35 -14.97
N ALA A 27 18.61 1.96 -14.32
CA ALA A 27 19.14 1.56 -13.01
C ALA A 27 18.42 2.26 -11.84
N SER A 28 17.43 3.12 -12.13
CA SER A 28 16.69 3.82 -11.09
C SER A 28 15.98 2.87 -10.12
N GLU A 29 15.93 3.31 -8.87
CA GLU A 29 15.18 2.66 -7.82
C GLU A 29 13.70 2.53 -8.20
N ARG A 30 13.09 1.44 -7.74
CA ARG A 30 11.67 1.20 -7.93
C ARG A 30 10.87 2.09 -6.97
N MET A 31 9.73 2.55 -7.45
CA MET A 31 8.81 3.40 -6.73
C MET A 31 7.40 2.85 -6.88
N ILE A 32 6.51 3.32 -6.02
CA ILE A 32 5.12 2.92 -6.04
C ILE A 32 4.29 4.11 -6.49
N ALA A 33 3.59 3.95 -7.61
CA ALA A 33 2.62 4.93 -8.08
C ALA A 33 1.21 4.52 -7.70
N LYS A 34 0.50 5.42 -7.02
CA LYS A 34 -0.94 5.35 -6.86
C LYS A 34 -1.58 6.40 -7.77
N MET A 35 -2.36 5.99 -8.78
CA MET A 35 -2.93 6.88 -9.78
C MET A 35 -4.40 6.59 -10.07
N ALA A 36 -5.18 7.66 -10.16
CA ALA A 36 -6.57 7.64 -10.55
C ALA A 36 -6.68 7.37 -12.04
N ARG A 37 -7.54 6.42 -12.41
CA ARG A 37 -7.89 6.14 -13.82
C ARG A 37 -9.02 7.06 -14.27
N PHE A 38 -9.85 7.47 -13.32
CA PHE A 38 -10.98 8.35 -13.56
C PHE A 38 -10.98 9.57 -12.63
N PRO A 39 -11.53 10.73 -13.07
CA PRO A 39 -11.53 11.95 -12.26
C PRO A 39 -12.16 11.80 -10.86
N TRP A 40 -13.20 10.97 -10.72
CA TRP A 40 -13.85 10.76 -9.42
C TRP A 40 -13.01 9.92 -8.46
N GLU A 41 -11.98 9.21 -8.92
CA GLU A 41 -11.07 8.45 -8.04
C GLU A 41 -10.05 9.38 -7.36
N ILE A 42 -9.82 10.59 -7.89
CA ILE A 42 -8.83 11.55 -7.36
C ILE A 42 -9.13 11.92 -5.91
N GLN A 43 -10.41 12.07 -5.53
CA GLN A 43 -10.81 12.44 -4.17
C GLN A 43 -10.34 11.43 -3.10
N TYR A 44 -10.24 10.15 -3.47
CA TYR A 44 -9.76 9.11 -2.54
C TYR A 44 -8.26 9.28 -2.27
N MET A 45 -7.49 9.73 -3.27
CA MET A 45 -6.05 9.94 -3.13
C MET A 45 -5.68 11.18 -2.33
N GLU A 46 -6.55 12.21 -2.29
CA GLU A 46 -6.29 13.44 -1.51
C GLU A 46 -6.19 13.16 -0.01
N ALA A 47 -7.09 12.32 0.51
CA ALA A 47 -7.12 11.97 1.93
C ALA A 47 -5.86 11.19 2.33
N GLU A 48 -5.49 10.17 1.56
CA GLU A 48 -4.27 9.39 1.80
C GLU A 48 -3.01 10.24 1.62
N THR A 49 -2.94 11.06 0.58
CA THR A 49 -1.76 11.93 0.34
C THR A 49 -1.52 12.90 1.49
N ARG A 50 -2.60 13.45 2.07
CA ARG A 50 -2.49 14.33 3.25
C ARG A 50 -1.88 13.59 4.44
N MET A 51 -2.15 12.30 4.61
CA MET A 51 -1.55 11.52 5.69
C MET A 51 -0.04 11.35 5.49
N TYR A 52 0.42 11.09 4.27
CA TYR A 52 1.86 11.04 3.99
C TYR A 52 2.58 12.36 4.32
N GLN A 53 1.94 13.52 4.08
CA GLN A 53 2.49 14.83 4.49
C GLN A 53 2.59 14.97 6.01
N VAL A 54 1.61 14.48 6.77
CA VAL A 54 1.64 14.51 8.24
C VAL A 54 2.72 13.60 8.81
N LEU A 55 2.99 12.47 8.12
CA LEU A 55 3.92 11.42 8.53
C LEU A 55 5.36 11.64 8.03
N GLU A 56 5.59 12.66 7.22
CA GLU A 56 6.89 12.98 6.63
C GLU A 56 7.99 13.06 7.71
N GLY A 57 9.09 12.34 7.48
CA GLY A 57 10.25 12.31 8.38
C GLY A 57 10.05 11.58 9.72
N ARG A 58 8.93 10.88 9.93
CA ARG A 58 8.63 10.18 11.20
C ARG A 58 8.97 8.68 11.19
N GLY A 59 9.30 8.11 10.03
CA GLY A 59 9.56 6.67 9.89
C GLY A 59 8.33 5.78 10.17
N ILE A 60 7.12 6.32 10.03
CA ILE A 60 5.86 5.58 10.23
C ILE A 60 5.27 5.13 8.89
N ALA A 61 5.54 5.85 7.81
CA ALA A 61 5.05 5.55 6.48
C ALA A 61 6.23 5.57 5.47
N PRO A 62 6.06 4.96 4.29
CA PRO A 62 6.95 5.19 3.17
C PRO A 62 7.12 6.69 2.87
N GLU A 63 8.31 7.07 2.42
CA GLU A 63 8.61 8.41 1.93
C GLU A 63 7.70 8.79 0.76
N PHE A 64 7.17 10.01 0.83
CA PHE A 64 6.39 10.61 -0.24
C PHE A 64 7.32 11.31 -1.23
N LEU A 65 7.35 10.84 -2.47
CA LEU A 65 8.27 11.36 -3.49
C LEU A 65 7.66 12.52 -4.29
N GLY A 66 6.33 12.62 -4.33
CA GLY A 66 5.65 13.74 -4.94
C GLY A 66 4.36 13.36 -5.65
N HIS A 67 3.62 14.39 -6.09
CA HIS A 67 2.41 14.21 -6.90
C HIS A 67 2.76 13.96 -8.36
N ILE A 68 2.02 13.03 -8.97
CA ILE A 68 2.05 12.72 -10.40
C ILE A 68 1.03 13.59 -11.12
N HIS A 69 1.42 14.18 -12.24
CA HIS A 69 0.52 14.95 -13.09
C HIS A 69 0.55 14.51 -14.56
N GLU A 70 -0.56 14.78 -15.23
CA GLU A 70 -0.74 14.66 -16.67
C GLU A 70 -1.37 15.95 -17.17
N ALA A 71 -0.72 16.62 -18.12
CA ALA A 71 -1.18 17.90 -18.69
C ALA A 71 -1.58 18.96 -17.62
N GLY A 72 -0.82 19.03 -16.52
CA GLY A 72 -1.04 19.97 -15.42
C GLY A 72 -2.11 19.55 -14.39
N ARG A 73 -2.83 18.45 -14.62
CA ARG A 73 -3.77 17.88 -13.65
C ARG A 73 -3.07 16.85 -12.77
N VAL A 74 -3.23 16.94 -11.45
CA VAL A 74 -2.78 15.89 -10.52
C VAL A 74 -3.63 14.64 -10.74
N ILE A 75 -2.98 13.52 -11.03
CA ILE A 75 -3.63 12.23 -11.28
C ILE A 75 -3.22 11.17 -10.26
N GLY A 76 -2.31 11.48 -9.33
CA GLY A 76 -1.83 10.52 -8.34
C GLY A 76 -0.60 11.00 -7.59
N PHE A 77 0.13 10.07 -7.00
CA PHE A 77 1.36 10.33 -6.26
C PHE A 77 2.33 9.14 -6.28
N LEU A 78 3.60 9.42 -5.98
CA LEU A 78 4.68 8.45 -5.83
C LEU A 78 5.09 8.30 -4.37
N LEU A 79 5.39 7.06 -4.00
CA LEU A 79 6.02 6.68 -2.73
C LEU A 79 7.33 5.93 -3.01
N GLU A 80 8.23 5.92 -2.03
CA GLU A 80 9.34 4.94 -2.02
C GLU A 80 8.76 3.52 -2.13
N LYS A 81 9.46 2.64 -2.83
CA LYS A 81 9.26 1.21 -2.63
C LYS A 81 10.10 0.78 -1.44
N VAL A 82 9.46 0.21 -0.42
CA VAL A 82 10.18 -0.37 0.71
C VAL A 82 10.98 -1.60 0.20
N PRO A 83 12.32 -1.53 0.16
CA PRO A 83 13.12 -2.63 -0.39
C PRO A 83 13.09 -3.82 0.55
N ASP A 84 12.89 -5.01 -0.03
CA ASP A 84 12.85 -6.29 0.70
C ASP A 84 11.89 -6.33 1.90
N GLY A 85 10.93 -5.40 1.94
CA GLY A 85 9.90 -5.37 2.95
C GLY A 85 8.98 -6.57 2.81
N ARG A 86 8.44 -7.07 3.92
CA ARG A 86 7.40 -8.11 3.90
C ARG A 86 6.14 -7.67 4.62
N ASN A 87 5.01 -8.28 4.27
CA ASN A 87 3.78 -8.05 5.01
C ASN A 87 3.94 -8.58 6.44
N ALA A 88 3.20 -7.97 7.35
CA ALA A 88 3.08 -8.49 8.70
C ALA A 88 2.44 -9.88 8.70
N GLU A 89 2.87 -10.69 9.65
CA GLU A 89 2.25 -11.96 9.99
C GLU A 89 1.87 -11.93 11.48
N PRO A 90 1.05 -12.88 11.99
CA PRO A 90 0.63 -12.89 13.39
C PRO A 90 1.79 -12.85 14.40
N ALA A 91 2.96 -13.37 14.04
CA ALA A 91 4.16 -13.32 14.86
C ALA A 91 4.75 -11.91 15.04
N ASP A 92 4.36 -10.94 14.22
CA ASP A 92 4.84 -9.55 14.25
C ASP A 92 3.94 -8.63 15.10
N LEU A 93 3.01 -9.20 15.88
CA LEU A 93 2.02 -8.44 16.64
C LEU A 93 2.65 -7.33 17.47
N ASP A 94 3.70 -7.63 18.24
CA ASP A 94 4.35 -6.66 19.13
C ASP A 94 4.92 -5.45 18.38
N ILE A 95 5.59 -5.68 17.25
CA ILE A 95 6.21 -4.61 16.46
C ILE A 95 5.15 -3.81 15.68
N CYS A 96 4.08 -4.46 15.23
CA CYS A 96 2.95 -3.81 14.58
C CYS A 96 2.16 -2.94 15.57
N GLU A 97 1.92 -3.44 16.79
CA GLU A 97 1.29 -2.68 17.87
C GLU A 97 2.12 -1.45 18.19
N ALA A 98 3.43 -1.59 18.36
CA ALA A 98 4.31 -0.46 18.64
C ALA A 98 4.27 0.61 17.54
N ALA A 99 4.21 0.20 16.27
CA ALA A 99 4.08 1.13 15.14
C ALA A 99 2.72 1.82 15.11
N LEU A 100 1.64 1.08 15.36
CA LEU A 100 0.30 1.62 15.43
C LEU A 100 0.13 2.60 16.60
N ARG A 101 0.74 2.32 17.75
CA ARG A 101 0.78 3.26 18.89
C ARG A 101 1.54 4.55 18.57
N ARG A 102 2.64 4.48 17.80
CA ARG A 102 3.33 5.69 17.30
C ARG A 102 2.41 6.51 16.39
N PHE A 103 1.60 5.85 15.58
CA PHE A 103 0.60 6.51 14.74
C PHE A 103 -0.53 7.14 15.57
N HIS A 104 -1.05 6.43 16.57
CA HIS A 104 -2.06 6.93 17.51
C HIS A 104 -1.60 8.14 18.31
N ALA A 105 -0.32 8.18 18.71
CA ALA A 105 0.28 9.31 19.41
C ALA A 105 0.25 10.62 18.60
N LEU A 106 0.04 10.54 17.28
CA LEU A 106 -0.15 11.69 16.41
C LEU A 106 -1.60 12.19 16.36
N GLY A 107 -2.53 11.51 17.04
CA GLY A 107 -3.94 11.85 17.07
C GLY A 107 -4.75 11.28 15.91
N PHE A 108 -4.38 10.09 15.42
CA PHE A 108 -5.07 9.42 14.31
C PHE A 108 -5.38 7.96 14.65
N VAL A 109 -6.42 7.42 14.03
CA VAL A 109 -6.70 5.97 13.93
C VAL A 109 -6.61 5.56 12.46
N HIS A 110 -6.14 4.35 12.17
CA HIS A 110 -5.88 3.93 10.79
C HIS A 110 -7.16 3.49 10.07
N GLY A 111 -8.04 2.79 10.78
CA GLY A 111 -9.35 2.33 10.31
C GLY A 111 -9.33 1.08 9.42
N ASP A 112 -8.16 0.54 9.06
CA ASP A 112 -8.02 -0.69 8.25
C ASP A 112 -6.69 -1.40 8.55
N CYS A 113 -6.49 -1.83 9.80
CA CYS A 113 -5.26 -2.47 10.25
C CYS A 113 -5.11 -3.94 9.79
N ASN A 114 -5.42 -4.23 8.52
CA ASN A 114 -5.19 -5.56 7.94
C ASN A 114 -3.68 -5.81 7.72
N LYS A 115 -3.25 -7.07 7.68
CA LYS A 115 -1.82 -7.42 7.59
C LYS A 115 -1.06 -6.90 6.37
N TYR A 116 -1.75 -6.62 5.27
CA TYR A 116 -1.17 -6.09 4.04
C TYR A 116 -0.83 -4.59 4.15
N ASN A 117 -1.39 -3.91 5.16
CA ASN A 117 -1.14 -2.49 5.43
C ASN A 117 0.04 -2.24 6.38
N PHE A 118 0.72 -3.30 6.82
CA PHE A 118 1.94 -3.25 7.63
C PHE A 118 3.09 -3.87 6.86
N ILE A 119 4.11 -3.06 6.56
CA ILE A 119 5.32 -3.52 5.89
C ILE A 119 6.48 -3.54 6.89
N ILE A 120 7.03 -4.73 7.10
CA ILE A 120 8.19 -4.99 7.96
C ILE A 120 9.45 -4.85 7.12
N ARG A 121 10.29 -3.87 7.44
CA ARG A 121 11.62 -3.65 6.85
C ARG A 121 12.61 -4.69 7.38
N LEU A 122 13.71 -4.89 6.67
CA LEU A 122 14.79 -5.80 7.07
C LEU A 122 15.43 -5.44 8.42
N ASP A 123 15.45 -4.16 8.78
CA ASP A 123 15.96 -3.67 10.06
C ASP A 123 14.95 -3.83 11.21
N GLY A 124 13.79 -4.44 10.95
CA GLY A 124 12.72 -4.67 11.92
C GLY A 124 11.79 -3.47 12.12
N GLN A 125 12.01 -2.35 11.42
CA GLN A 125 11.06 -1.24 11.45
C GLN A 125 9.78 -1.59 10.70
N VAL A 126 8.66 -1.08 11.21
CA VAL A 126 7.35 -1.26 10.59
C VAL A 126 6.88 0.07 10.04
N VAL A 127 6.47 0.06 8.77
CA VAL A 127 5.79 1.19 8.14
C VAL A 127 4.37 0.81 7.76
N LEU A 128 3.46 1.75 7.98
CA LEU A 128 2.04 1.66 7.66
C LEU A 128 1.81 2.21 6.24
N ILE A 129 0.85 1.62 5.53
CA ILE A 129 0.42 2.06 4.20
C ILE A 129 -1.11 2.03 4.12
N ASP A 130 -1.66 2.65 3.08
CA ASP A 130 -3.10 2.67 2.79
C ASP A 130 -3.92 3.42 3.85
N PHE A 131 -3.72 4.74 3.89
CA PHE A 131 -4.34 5.63 4.86
C PHE A 131 -5.73 6.13 4.44
N ASP A 132 -6.39 5.50 3.47
CA ASP A 132 -7.69 5.92 2.94
C ASP A 132 -8.79 5.99 4.01
N LYS A 133 -8.71 5.13 5.03
CA LYS A 133 -9.65 5.10 6.17
C LYS A 133 -9.16 5.83 7.40
N ALA A 134 -7.96 6.42 7.34
CA ALA A 134 -7.37 7.09 8.48
C ALA A 134 -8.15 8.34 8.85
N LYS A 135 -8.33 8.57 10.15
CA LYS A 135 -9.11 9.71 10.67
C LYS A 135 -8.45 10.28 11.89
N THR A 136 -8.60 11.58 12.08
CA THR A 136 -8.24 12.22 13.34
C THR A 136 -9.09 11.62 14.46
N CYS A 137 -8.44 11.33 15.58
CA CYS A 137 -9.08 10.74 16.74
C CYS A 137 -8.41 11.28 18.00
N ALA A 138 -9.25 11.70 18.95
CA ALA A 138 -8.82 12.11 20.29
C ALA A 138 -9.41 11.22 21.38
N ASP A 139 -10.11 10.15 21.00
CA ASP A 139 -10.73 9.20 21.92
C ASP A 139 -9.78 8.02 22.17
N PRO A 140 -9.19 7.90 23.38
CA PRO A 140 -8.31 6.78 23.71
C PRO A 140 -9.01 5.43 23.61
N ALA A 141 -10.33 5.37 23.84
CA ALA A 141 -11.07 4.12 23.76
C ALA A 141 -11.12 3.57 22.33
N LEU A 142 -11.23 4.44 21.33
CA LEU A 142 -11.18 4.04 19.92
C LEU A 142 -9.78 3.57 19.50
N MET A 143 -8.74 4.24 19.99
CA MET A 143 -7.35 3.84 19.76
C MET A 143 -7.06 2.46 20.37
N GLU A 144 -7.43 2.24 21.64
CA GLU A 144 -7.25 0.94 22.28
C GLU A 144 -8.12 -0.15 21.66
N ALA A 145 -9.32 0.18 21.16
CA ALA A 145 -10.13 -0.78 20.42
C ALA A 145 -9.47 -1.21 19.10
N GLU A 146 -8.83 -0.28 18.39
CA GLU A 146 -8.08 -0.59 17.17
C GLU A 146 -6.88 -1.50 17.50
N ILE A 147 -6.14 -1.22 18.58
CA ILE A 147 -5.05 -2.07 19.07
C ILE A 147 -5.55 -3.47 19.42
N ALA A 148 -6.62 -3.56 20.21
CA ALA A 148 -7.20 -4.84 20.63
C ALA A 148 -7.71 -5.69 19.46
N SER A 149 -8.06 -5.06 18.33
CA SER A 149 -8.47 -5.78 17.12
C SER A 149 -7.30 -6.31 16.28
N LEU A 150 -6.07 -5.83 16.51
CA LEU A 150 -4.93 -6.05 15.63
C LEU A 150 -4.55 -7.52 15.48
N GLU A 151 -4.52 -8.29 16.57
CA GLU A 151 -4.20 -9.73 16.53
C GLU A 151 -5.12 -10.49 15.56
N GLY A 152 -6.43 -10.24 15.65
CA GLY A 152 -7.42 -10.85 14.76
C GLY A 152 -7.27 -10.39 13.30
N GLN A 153 -6.93 -9.12 13.08
CA GLN A 153 -6.68 -8.59 11.73
C GLN A 153 -5.41 -9.17 11.09
N LEU A 154 -4.37 -9.44 11.88
CA LEU A 154 -3.14 -10.08 11.39
C LEU A 154 -3.35 -11.56 11.07
N ALA A 155 -4.22 -12.24 11.81
CA ALA A 155 -4.56 -13.65 11.60
C ALA A 155 -5.62 -13.88 10.51
N GLU A 156 -6.20 -12.83 9.92
CA GLU A 156 -7.30 -12.96 8.97
C GLU A 156 -6.86 -13.59 7.63
N THR A 157 -7.50 -14.71 7.25
CA THR A 157 -7.18 -15.49 6.04
C THR A 157 -8.23 -15.37 4.94
N THR A 158 -9.26 -14.53 5.13
CA THR A 158 -10.42 -14.38 4.21
C THR A 158 -10.06 -13.77 2.85
N GLY A 159 -8.80 -13.35 2.65
CA GLY A 159 -8.34 -12.69 1.43
C GLY A 159 -8.73 -11.22 1.33
N ARG A 160 -9.39 -10.65 2.36
CA ARG A 160 -9.65 -9.21 2.46
C ARG A 160 -8.31 -8.46 2.43
N GLY A 161 -8.16 -7.55 1.47
CA GLY A 161 -6.91 -6.82 1.21
C GLY A 161 -5.96 -7.49 0.23
N GLY A 162 -6.16 -8.76 -0.15
CA GLY A 162 -5.18 -9.55 -0.91
C GLY A 162 -5.06 -9.28 -2.42
N GLY A 163 -5.82 -8.35 -3.01
CA GLY A 163 -5.79 -8.03 -4.45
C GLY A 163 -6.31 -9.16 -5.38
N LEU A 164 -6.63 -8.82 -6.64
CA LEU A 164 -7.32 -9.70 -7.61
C LEU A 164 -6.55 -11.00 -7.91
N MET A 165 -7.30 -12.10 -8.08
CA MET A 165 -6.78 -13.36 -8.63
C MET A 165 -6.12 -13.10 -10.00
N PRO A 166 -4.98 -13.75 -10.31
CA PRO A 166 -4.42 -13.69 -11.65
C PRO A 166 -5.49 -14.17 -12.64
N PHE A 167 -5.79 -13.34 -13.65
CA PHE A 167 -6.45 -13.82 -14.84
C PHE A 167 -5.44 -14.75 -15.53
N ASP A 168 -5.65 -16.05 -15.38
CA ASP A 168 -4.98 -17.05 -16.20
C ASP A 168 -5.47 -16.82 -17.64
N GLU A 169 -4.65 -16.17 -18.46
CA GLU A 169 -4.81 -16.27 -19.90
C GLU A 169 -4.60 -17.74 -20.24
N GLY A 170 -5.71 -18.42 -20.59
CA GLY A 170 -5.71 -19.85 -20.87
C GLY A 170 -4.64 -20.24 -21.87
N VAL A 171 -3.62 -20.95 -21.39
CA VAL A 171 -2.69 -21.67 -22.24
C VAL A 171 -3.24 -23.08 -22.42
N SER A 172 -3.77 -23.34 -23.61
CA SER A 172 -4.05 -24.69 -24.09
C SER A 172 -2.75 -25.50 -24.21
N ASP A 173 -2.72 -26.64 -23.53
CA ASP A 173 -1.91 -27.85 -23.76
C ASP A 173 -0.59 -27.74 -24.54
N ARG A 174 0.54 -28.04 -23.87
CA ARG A 174 1.40 -29.24 -24.15
C ARG A 174 2.69 -29.30 -23.31
N GLU A 175 2.79 -30.41 -22.58
CA GLU A 175 3.96 -31.27 -22.26
C GLU A 175 5.26 -30.68 -21.65
N SER A 176 5.49 -31.12 -20.40
CA SER A 176 6.74 -31.56 -19.78
C SER A 176 8.00 -30.69 -19.91
N GLY A 177 8.29 -29.94 -18.84
CA GLY A 177 9.64 -29.55 -18.43
C GLY A 177 9.58 -29.14 -16.96
N GLU A 178 10.49 -29.66 -16.13
CA GLU A 178 10.60 -29.31 -14.71
C GLU A 178 10.66 -27.79 -14.54
N TYR A 179 9.62 -27.20 -13.97
CA TYR A 179 9.60 -25.81 -13.53
C TYR A 179 9.91 -25.81 -12.02
N THR A 180 11.13 -25.45 -11.67
CA THR A 180 11.44 -25.01 -10.31
C THR A 180 10.92 -23.58 -10.17
N PRO A 181 9.94 -23.29 -9.30
CA PRO A 181 9.52 -21.92 -9.08
C PRO A 181 10.64 -21.19 -8.34
N ASP A 182 11.38 -20.37 -9.08
CA ASP A 182 12.19 -19.32 -8.49
C ASP A 182 11.26 -18.39 -7.71
N VAL A 183 11.63 -18.19 -6.45
CA VAL A 183 10.82 -17.56 -5.43
C VAL A 183 10.72 -16.06 -5.72
N LEU A 184 9.58 -15.61 -6.26
CA LEU A 184 9.22 -14.20 -6.39
C LEU A 184 9.07 -13.55 -5.00
N HIS A 185 10.19 -13.11 -4.43
CA HIS A 185 10.23 -12.19 -3.30
C HIS A 185 10.08 -10.75 -3.82
N SER A 186 8.85 -10.29 -3.96
CA SER A 186 8.55 -8.86 -3.92
C SER A 186 7.13 -8.70 -3.38
N VAL A 187 7.06 -8.20 -2.15
CA VAL A 187 5.82 -8.04 -1.42
C VAL A 187 4.99 -6.94 -2.07
N VAL A 188 3.78 -7.35 -2.43
CA VAL A 188 2.86 -6.56 -3.23
C VAL A 188 2.06 -5.66 -2.32
N ILE A 189 2.04 -4.37 -2.66
CA ILE A 189 1.09 -3.40 -2.12
C ILE A 189 -0.29 -3.77 -2.66
N ARG A 190 -1.02 -4.55 -1.88
CA ARG A 190 -2.38 -5.00 -2.18
C ARG A 190 -3.28 -4.40 -1.10
N GLY A 191 -4.03 -3.37 -1.45
CA GLY A 191 -5.07 -2.77 -0.61
C GLY A 191 -6.47 -3.18 -1.11
N PRO A 192 -7.48 -3.28 -0.23
CA PRO A 192 -8.84 -3.63 -0.63
C PRO A 192 -9.61 -2.42 -1.18
N PHE A 193 -10.17 -2.54 -2.40
CA PHE A 193 -11.26 -1.67 -2.83
C PHE A 193 -12.61 -2.27 -2.39
N GLN A 194 -13.30 -1.63 -1.44
CA GLN A 194 -14.73 -1.84 -1.26
C GLN A 194 -15.46 -1.02 -2.32
N ALA A 195 -15.91 -1.66 -3.39
CA ALA A 195 -16.88 -1.09 -4.30
C ALA A 195 -18.21 -0.93 -3.55
N ALA A 196 -18.45 0.23 -2.96
CA ALA A 196 -19.81 0.65 -2.62
C ALA A 196 -20.54 0.98 -3.94
N MET A 197 -21.07 -0.05 -4.60
CA MET A 197 -22.15 0.16 -5.56
C MET A 197 -23.41 0.49 -4.76
N SER A 198 -23.62 1.78 -4.51
CA SER A 198 -24.94 2.28 -4.15
C SER A 198 -25.71 2.51 -5.43
N ASN A 199 -26.64 1.60 -5.73
CA ASN A 199 -27.69 1.82 -6.72
C ASN A 199 -28.50 3.05 -6.29
N VAL A 200 -28.49 4.10 -7.11
CA VAL A 200 -29.56 5.08 -7.23
C VAL A 200 -29.89 5.23 -8.70
#